data_AF-A0A942I7E2-F1
#
_entry.id   AF-A0A942I7E2-F1
#
_cell.length_a   1.000
_cell.length_b   1.000
_cell.length_c   1.000
_cell.angle_alpha   90.00
_cell.angle_beta   90.00
_cell.angle_gamma   90.00
#
_symmetry.space_group_name_H-M   'P 1'
#
loop_
_entity.id
_entity.type
_entity.pdbx_description
1 polymer ?
#
loop_
_entity_poly.entity_id
_entity_poly.type
_entity_poly.pdbx_seq_one_letter_code
_entity_poly.pdbx_strand_id
1 'polypeptide(L)'
;MRYLPSDKYNVAWFKLAECVSRGEKERALGVYRLLSHSFDDLAFASQLEGDILFSFEDAIGAIAKYDQAIALYKKSNRLLEAAAVCEHVITMAPATADYIRVVVDLYKKLRLTDRVVTYLQMLFALALGHDDLVNARLLLEELDQYADAQSTVIERQELIFATLRDNACDIEPLRVHIEQVLDGLLALDDQVALQQFLAHVEAMHPAASEHAHLYLAQQA
;
A
#
# COMPACT_ATOMS: atom_id res chain seq x y z
N MET A 1 3.04 -21.30 3.92
CA MET A 1 3.53 -22.40 3.06
C MET A 1 2.34 -23.19 2.54
N ARG A 2 1.99 -23.09 1.25
CA ARG A 2 1.02 -24.02 0.64
C ARG A 2 1.68 -25.39 0.45
N TYR A 3 0.96 -26.44 0.79
CA TYR A 3 1.36 -27.83 0.58
C TYR A 3 1.61 -28.10 -0.91
N LEU A 4 2.87 -28.33 -1.28
CA LEU A 4 3.22 -28.96 -2.55
C LEU A 4 2.99 -30.48 -2.39
N PRO A 5 2.37 -31.18 -3.36
CA PRO A 5 2.17 -32.63 -3.27
C PRO A 5 3.51 -33.35 -3.07
N SER A 6 3.54 -34.31 -2.15
CA SER A 6 4.74 -34.81 -1.46
C SER A 6 5.79 -35.52 -2.32
N ASP A 7 5.56 -35.69 -3.62
CA ASP A 7 6.42 -36.48 -4.50
C ASP A 7 7.46 -35.65 -5.28
N LYS A 8 7.55 -34.33 -5.03
CA LYS A 8 8.47 -33.41 -5.74
C LYS A 8 9.41 -32.61 -4.83
N TYR A 9 9.60 -32.99 -3.58
CA TYR A 9 10.73 -32.49 -2.78
C TYR A 9 12.02 -33.20 -3.22
N ASN A 10 12.53 -32.81 -4.39
CA ASN A 10 13.81 -33.33 -4.88
C ASN A 10 14.95 -32.87 -3.95
N VAL A 11 16.01 -33.68 -3.85
CA VAL A 11 17.24 -33.34 -3.11
C VAL A 11 17.81 -31.97 -3.51
N ALA A 12 17.47 -31.48 -4.72
CA ALA A 12 17.91 -30.19 -5.22
C ALA A 12 17.31 -28.99 -4.46
N TRP A 13 16.05 -29.04 -3.98
CA TRP A 13 15.49 -28.00 -3.10
C TRP A 13 16.26 -27.89 -1.78
N PHE A 14 16.55 -29.02 -1.14
CA PHE A 14 17.36 -29.06 0.07
C PHE A 14 18.78 -28.55 -0.19
N LYS A 15 19.37 -28.93 -1.34
CA LYS A 15 20.71 -28.48 -1.71
C LYS A 15 20.76 -26.98 -1.98
N LEU A 16 19.72 -26.43 -2.62
CA LEU A 16 19.59 -25.00 -2.85
C LEU A 16 19.53 -24.25 -1.50
N ALA A 17 18.66 -24.69 -0.59
CA ALA A 17 18.55 -24.10 0.74
C ALA A 17 19.87 -24.19 1.53
N GLU A 18 20.58 -25.33 1.44
CA GLU A 18 21.90 -25.50 2.05
C GLU A 18 22.92 -24.50 1.49
N CYS A 19 23.01 -24.35 0.16
CA CYS A 19 23.91 -23.39 -0.48
C CYS A 19 23.61 -21.95 -0.04
N VAL A 20 22.33 -21.56 0.03
CA VAL A 20 21.90 -20.25 0.52
C VAL A 20 22.31 -20.04 1.97
N SER A 21 22.03 -20.99 2.84
CA SER A 21 22.38 -20.91 4.28
C SER A 21 23.89 -20.78 4.55
N ARG A 22 24.72 -21.26 3.62
CA ARG A 22 26.18 -21.23 3.71
C ARG A 22 26.82 -20.01 3.04
N GLY A 23 26.05 -19.11 2.44
CA GLY A 23 26.61 -17.97 1.73
C GLY A 23 27.17 -18.31 0.34
N GLU A 24 26.87 -19.49 -0.22
CA GLU A 24 27.50 -20.00 -1.46
C GLU A 24 26.73 -19.55 -2.73
N LYS A 25 26.76 -18.25 -3.06
CA LYS A 25 25.97 -17.64 -4.17
C LYS A 25 26.06 -18.39 -5.50
N GLU A 26 27.26 -18.61 -6.02
CA GLU A 26 27.46 -19.27 -7.33
C GLU A 26 26.95 -20.71 -7.34
N ARG A 27 27.10 -21.43 -6.22
CA ARG A 27 26.59 -22.80 -6.09
C ARG A 27 25.07 -22.81 -5.98
N ALA A 28 24.48 -21.87 -5.24
CA ALA A 28 23.03 -21.72 -5.16
C ALA A 28 22.44 -21.44 -6.55
N LEU A 29 23.00 -20.49 -7.31
CA LEU A 29 22.57 -20.20 -8.68
C LEU A 29 22.77 -21.39 -9.63
N GLY A 30 23.86 -22.15 -9.47
CA GLY A 30 24.08 -23.38 -10.22
C GLY A 30 23.01 -24.45 -9.97
N VAL A 31 22.66 -24.70 -8.70
CA VAL A 31 21.60 -25.64 -8.32
C VAL A 31 20.23 -25.14 -8.80
N TYR A 32 19.95 -23.84 -8.65
CA TYR A 32 18.72 -23.22 -9.14
C TYR A 32 18.52 -23.44 -10.65
N ARG A 33 19.55 -23.23 -11.49
CA ARG A 33 19.43 -23.46 -12.95
C ARG A 33 19.03 -24.89 -13.29
N LEU A 34 19.58 -25.87 -12.59
CA LEU A 34 19.18 -27.28 -12.77
C LEU A 34 17.75 -27.52 -12.31
N LEU A 35 17.38 -26.93 -11.18
CA LEU A 35 16.05 -27.03 -10.59
C LEU A 35 14.98 -26.35 -11.45
N SER A 36 15.26 -25.19 -12.05
CA SER A 36 14.30 -24.45 -12.88
C SER A 36 13.88 -25.23 -14.12
N HIS A 37 14.73 -26.12 -14.63
CA HIS A 37 14.36 -27.03 -15.72
C HIS A 37 13.39 -28.14 -15.29
N SER A 38 13.18 -28.34 -13.99
CA SER A 38 12.30 -29.38 -13.45
C SER A 38 10.86 -28.93 -13.19
N PHE A 39 10.56 -27.63 -13.34
CA PHE A 39 9.22 -27.09 -13.21
C PHE A 39 8.88 -26.14 -14.37
N ASP A 40 7.74 -26.39 -15.03
CA ASP A 40 7.26 -25.62 -16.19
C ASP A 40 6.53 -24.33 -15.77
N ASP A 41 7.14 -23.54 -14.88
CA ASP A 41 6.58 -22.29 -14.38
C ASP A 41 7.64 -21.19 -14.39
N LEU A 42 7.70 -20.47 -15.50
CA LEU A 42 8.66 -19.37 -15.70
C LEU A 42 8.45 -18.23 -14.70
N ALA A 43 7.21 -17.98 -14.28
CA ALA A 43 6.92 -16.91 -13.34
C ALA A 43 7.50 -17.24 -11.96
N PHE A 44 7.28 -18.48 -11.51
CA PHE A 44 7.86 -18.99 -10.27
C PHE A 44 9.38 -19.11 -10.36
N ALA A 45 9.94 -19.47 -11.51
CA ALA A 45 11.39 -19.51 -11.72
C ALA A 45 12.00 -18.12 -11.50
N SER A 46 11.46 -17.10 -12.19
CA SER A 46 11.90 -15.71 -12.02
C SER A 46 11.76 -15.24 -10.57
N GLN A 47 10.66 -15.57 -9.89
CA GLN A 47 10.49 -15.21 -8.47
C GLN A 47 11.57 -15.84 -7.60
N LEU A 48 11.78 -17.15 -7.74
CA LEU A 48 12.79 -17.89 -6.95
C LEU A 48 14.21 -17.37 -7.19
N GLU A 49 14.54 -17.01 -8.44
CA GLU A 49 15.83 -16.37 -8.73
C GLU A 49 15.96 -15.02 -8.02
N GLY A 50 14.88 -14.24 -7.97
CA GLY A 50 14.81 -13.01 -7.18
C GLY A 50 15.05 -13.26 -5.70
N ASP A 51 14.37 -14.24 -5.11
CA ASP A 51 14.54 -14.63 -3.69
C ASP A 51 15.99 -15.03 -3.39
N ILE A 52 16.63 -15.79 -4.29
CA ILE A 52 18.03 -16.20 -4.16
C ILE A 52 18.94 -14.97 -4.21
N LEU A 53 18.78 -14.10 -5.21
CA LEU A 53 19.60 -12.89 -5.33
C LEU A 53 19.45 -11.98 -4.10
N PHE A 54 18.22 -11.81 -3.61
CA PHE A 54 17.95 -11.03 -2.41
C PHE A 54 18.62 -11.63 -1.16
N SER A 55 18.62 -12.96 -1.01
CA SER A 55 19.30 -13.64 0.10
C SER A 55 20.82 -13.42 0.12
N PHE A 56 21.41 -12.98 -1.00
CA PHE A 56 22.82 -12.62 -1.13
C PHE A 56 23.01 -11.10 -1.29
N GLU A 57 22.08 -10.29 -0.76
CA GLU A 57 22.14 -8.82 -0.72
C GLU A 57 22.19 -8.15 -2.10
N ASP A 58 21.85 -8.87 -3.17
CA ASP A 58 21.80 -8.35 -4.54
C ASP A 58 20.40 -7.79 -4.83
N ALA A 59 20.07 -6.67 -4.16
CA ALA A 59 18.74 -6.06 -4.24
C ALA A 59 18.38 -5.62 -5.67
N ILE A 60 19.34 -5.09 -6.42
CA ILE A 60 19.12 -4.64 -7.80
C ILE A 60 18.78 -5.83 -8.71
N GLY A 61 19.57 -6.91 -8.62
CA GLY A 61 19.30 -8.13 -9.36
C GLY A 61 17.97 -8.79 -8.96
N ALA A 62 17.65 -8.79 -7.67
CA ALA A 62 16.40 -9.33 -7.15
C ALA A 62 15.18 -8.58 -7.68
N ILE A 63 15.17 -7.24 -7.62
CA ILE A 63 14.07 -6.41 -8.13
C ILE A 63 13.83 -6.68 -9.62
N ALA A 64 14.88 -6.74 -10.43
CA ALA A 64 14.76 -7.05 -11.86
C ALA A 64 14.11 -8.43 -12.12
N LYS A 65 14.34 -9.41 -11.24
CA LYS A 65 13.73 -10.74 -11.33
C LYS A 65 12.29 -10.75 -10.81
N TYR A 66 11.99 -9.99 -9.77
CA TYR A 66 10.62 -9.81 -9.30
C TYR A 66 9.74 -9.12 -10.35
N ASP A 67 10.25 -8.11 -11.06
CA ASP A 67 9.53 -7.47 -12.17
C ASP A 67 9.16 -8.47 -13.29
N GLN A 68 10.10 -9.36 -13.63
CA GLN A 68 9.85 -10.45 -14.58
C GLN A 68 8.76 -11.39 -14.06
N ALA A 69 8.84 -11.80 -12.79
CA ALA A 69 7.84 -12.67 -12.17
C ALA A 69 6.45 -12.03 -12.15
N ILE A 70 6.34 -10.75 -11.76
CA ILE A 70 5.08 -9.98 -11.75
C ILE A 70 4.47 -9.95 -13.16
N ALA A 71 5.27 -9.62 -14.18
CA ALA A 71 4.79 -9.58 -15.56
C ALA A 71 4.29 -10.95 -16.05
N LEU A 72 5.00 -12.03 -15.73
CA LEU A 72 4.64 -13.40 -16.10
C LEU A 72 3.38 -13.87 -15.36
N TYR A 73 3.27 -13.63 -14.05
CA TYR A 73 2.06 -13.96 -13.28
C TYR A 73 0.84 -13.20 -13.81
N LYS A 74 0.97 -11.90 -14.11
CA LYS A 74 -0.10 -11.10 -14.73
C LYS A 74 -0.53 -11.68 -16.08
N LYS A 75 0.44 -12.05 -16.94
CA LYS A 75 0.17 -12.65 -18.25
C LYS A 75 -0.58 -13.97 -18.15
N SER A 76 -0.30 -14.77 -17.12
CA SER A 76 -0.97 -16.04 -16.84
C SER A 76 -2.22 -15.91 -15.96
N ASN A 77 -2.74 -14.70 -15.75
CA ASN A 77 -3.90 -14.39 -14.91
C ASN A 77 -3.79 -14.87 -13.44
N ARG A 78 -2.55 -15.00 -12.94
CA ARG A 78 -2.21 -15.38 -11.56
C ARG A 78 -2.04 -14.12 -10.70
N LEU A 79 -3.15 -13.38 -10.58
CA LEU A 79 -3.12 -12.01 -10.03
C LEU A 79 -2.75 -11.97 -8.55
N LEU A 80 -3.09 -13.01 -7.78
CA LEU A 80 -2.74 -13.10 -6.36
C LEU A 80 -1.22 -13.27 -6.18
N GLU A 81 -0.59 -14.12 -6.98
CA GLU A 81 0.86 -14.29 -6.95
C GLU A 81 1.59 -13.04 -7.42
N ALA A 82 1.09 -12.37 -8.47
CA ALA A 82 1.62 -11.07 -8.87
C ALA A 82 1.55 -10.03 -7.74
N ALA A 83 0.41 -9.94 -7.05
CA ALA A 83 0.24 -9.02 -5.93
C ALA A 83 1.21 -9.36 -4.79
N ALA A 84 1.33 -10.64 -4.42
CA ALA A 84 2.26 -11.08 -3.36
C ALA A 84 3.73 -10.73 -3.66
N VAL A 85 4.16 -10.86 -4.92
CA VAL A 85 5.52 -10.44 -5.31
C VAL A 85 5.68 -8.93 -5.22
N CYS A 86 4.70 -8.14 -5.66
CA CYS A 86 4.75 -6.68 -5.49
C CYS A 86 4.78 -6.27 -4.00
N GLU A 87 3.98 -6.92 -3.14
CA GLU A 87 4.01 -6.69 -1.69
C GLU A 87 5.40 -6.97 -1.12
N HIS A 88 6.05 -8.05 -1.55
CA HIS A 88 7.42 -8.34 -1.14
C HIS A 88 8.38 -7.22 -1.56
N VAL A 89 8.29 -6.71 -2.79
CA VAL A 89 9.11 -5.57 -3.24
C VAL A 89 8.84 -4.31 -2.41
N ILE A 90 7.57 -4.04 -2.06
CA ILE A 90 7.20 -2.91 -1.18
C ILE A 90 7.87 -3.07 0.21
N THR A 91 7.91 -4.29 0.78
CA THR A 91 8.61 -4.50 2.06
C THR A 91 10.12 -4.26 1.97
N MET A 92 10.72 -4.48 0.81
CA MET A 92 12.15 -4.25 0.57
C MET A 92 12.46 -2.76 0.31
N ALA A 93 11.58 -2.06 -0.40
CA ALA A 93 11.72 -0.67 -0.80
C ALA A 93 10.40 0.10 -0.57
N PRO A 94 10.07 0.46 0.68
CA PRO A 94 8.74 0.97 1.05
C PRO A 94 8.39 2.35 0.46
N ALA A 95 9.35 3.07 -0.12
CA ALA A 95 9.16 4.42 -0.65
C ALA A 95 8.73 4.46 -2.14
N THR A 96 8.44 3.33 -2.77
CA THR A 96 8.07 3.30 -4.20
C THR A 96 6.56 3.23 -4.41
N ALA A 97 5.95 4.36 -4.77
CA ALA A 97 4.52 4.44 -5.09
C ALA A 97 4.10 3.53 -6.27
N ASP A 98 5.02 3.22 -7.19
CA ASP A 98 4.73 2.46 -8.41
C ASP A 98 4.26 1.04 -8.10
N TYR A 99 4.96 0.30 -7.23
CA TYR A 99 4.53 -1.04 -6.84
C TYR A 99 3.22 -1.02 -6.04
N ILE A 100 3.01 0.00 -5.21
CA ILE A 100 1.78 0.12 -4.44
C ILE A 100 0.58 0.34 -5.39
N ARG A 101 0.72 1.21 -6.40
CA ARG A 101 -0.31 1.39 -7.45
C ARG A 101 -0.62 0.09 -8.19
N VAL A 102 0.43 -0.68 -8.53
CA VAL A 102 0.24 -1.99 -9.17
C VAL A 102 -0.53 -2.95 -8.26
N VAL A 103 -0.23 -2.98 -6.96
CA VAL A 103 -0.95 -3.81 -5.97
C VAL A 103 -2.41 -3.40 -5.84
N VAL A 104 -2.70 -2.10 -5.76
CA VAL A 104 -4.07 -1.56 -5.74
C VAL A 104 -4.85 -2.04 -6.97
N ASP A 105 -4.29 -1.92 -8.17
CA ASP A 105 -4.94 -2.36 -9.41
C ASP A 105 -5.20 -3.87 -9.44
N LEU A 106 -4.27 -4.67 -8.92
CA LEU A 106 -4.43 -6.12 -8.83
C LEU A 106 -5.54 -6.49 -7.84
N TYR A 107 -5.59 -5.83 -6.67
CA TYR A 107 -6.62 -6.12 -5.66
C TYR A 107 -8.01 -5.61 -6.05
N LYS A 108 -8.12 -4.51 -6.81
CA LYS A 108 -9.38 -4.10 -7.44
C LYS A 108 -9.90 -5.18 -8.38
N LYS A 109 -9.04 -5.74 -9.24
CA LYS A 109 -9.42 -6.84 -10.17
C LYS A 109 -9.85 -8.10 -9.42
N LEU A 110 -9.20 -8.39 -8.30
CA LEU A 110 -9.53 -9.51 -7.42
C LEU A 110 -10.73 -9.25 -6.51
N ARG A 111 -11.26 -8.01 -6.50
CA ARG A 111 -12.35 -7.56 -5.62
C ARG A 111 -12.05 -7.74 -4.13
N LEU A 112 -10.79 -7.53 -3.74
CA LEU A 112 -10.36 -7.57 -2.34
C LEU A 112 -10.33 -6.15 -1.78
N THR A 113 -11.51 -5.63 -1.40
CA THR A 113 -11.74 -4.24 -0.98
C THR A 113 -10.87 -3.82 0.21
N ASP A 114 -10.77 -4.66 1.25
CA ASP A 114 -10.00 -4.34 2.45
C ASP A 114 -8.51 -4.10 2.14
N ARG A 115 -7.98 -4.89 1.18
CA ARG A 115 -6.61 -4.72 0.69
C ARG A 115 -6.48 -3.47 -0.15
N VAL A 116 -7.46 -3.16 -1.01
CA VAL A 116 -7.47 -1.90 -1.79
C VAL A 116 -7.39 -0.70 -0.85
N VAL A 117 -8.23 -0.65 0.19
CA VAL A 117 -8.22 0.41 1.20
C VAL A 117 -6.84 0.52 1.86
N THR A 118 -6.30 -0.59 2.35
CA THR A 118 -4.97 -0.62 3.01
C THR A 118 -3.88 0.04 2.14
N TYR A 119 -3.79 -0.33 0.87
CA TYR A 119 -2.73 0.18 -0.02
C TYR A 119 -3.01 1.59 -0.55
N LEU A 120 -4.27 2.00 -0.67
CA LEU A 120 -4.62 3.39 -0.95
C LEU A 120 -4.28 4.31 0.22
N GLN A 121 -4.49 3.89 1.47
CA GLN A 121 -4.04 4.61 2.67
C GLN A 121 -2.51 4.77 2.68
N MET A 122 -1.76 3.74 2.28
CA MET A 122 -0.30 3.86 2.12
C MET A 122 0.10 4.88 1.05
N LEU A 123 -0.56 4.89 -0.11
CA LEU A 123 -0.33 5.91 -1.14
C LEU A 123 -0.67 7.31 -0.66
N PHE A 124 -1.76 7.45 0.08
CA PHE A 124 -2.20 8.71 0.65
C PHE A 124 -1.16 9.28 1.62
N ALA A 125 -0.68 8.46 2.56
CA ALA A 125 0.38 8.83 3.50
C ALA A 125 1.68 9.23 2.78
N LEU A 126 2.05 8.51 1.71
CA LEU A 126 3.22 8.87 0.88
C LEU A 126 3.02 10.22 0.16
N ALA A 127 1.83 10.50 -0.36
CA ALA A 127 1.53 11.77 -1.03
C ALA A 127 1.61 12.95 -0.04
N LEU A 128 1.02 12.80 1.16
CA LEU A 128 1.15 13.81 2.22
C LEU A 128 2.60 13.99 2.67
N GLY A 129 3.38 12.92 2.79
CA GLY A 129 4.80 12.98 3.13
C GLY A 129 5.65 13.75 2.11
N HIS A 130 5.20 13.84 0.86
CA HIS A 130 5.83 14.61 -0.20
C HIS A 130 5.21 15.99 -0.42
N ASP A 131 4.27 16.41 0.44
CA ASP A 131 3.50 17.66 0.29
C ASP A 131 2.70 17.74 -1.03
N ASP A 132 2.37 16.58 -1.62
CA ASP A 132 1.60 16.48 -2.85
C ASP A 132 0.11 16.42 -2.54
N LEU A 133 -0.44 17.56 -2.12
CA LEU A 133 -1.84 17.70 -1.70
C LEU A 133 -2.84 17.39 -2.82
N VAL A 134 -2.44 17.57 -4.08
CA VAL A 134 -3.27 17.25 -5.24
C VAL A 134 -3.47 15.75 -5.33
N ASN A 135 -2.38 14.96 -5.28
CA ASN A 135 -2.50 13.52 -5.32
C ASN A 135 -3.13 12.96 -4.04
N ALA A 136 -2.85 13.54 -2.86
CA ALA A 136 -3.50 13.14 -1.61
C ALA A 136 -5.03 13.27 -1.69
N ARG A 137 -5.53 14.38 -2.27
CA ARG A 137 -6.98 14.58 -2.49
C ARG A 137 -7.58 13.54 -3.44
N LEU A 138 -6.92 13.27 -4.57
CA LEU A 138 -7.40 12.26 -5.53
C LEU A 138 -7.44 10.85 -4.90
N LEU A 139 -6.44 10.52 -4.09
CA LEU A 139 -6.38 9.23 -3.40
C LEU A 139 -7.47 9.10 -2.33
N LEU A 140 -7.82 10.20 -1.67
CA LEU A 140 -8.92 10.23 -0.70
C LEU A 140 -10.29 10.06 -1.40
N GLU A 141 -10.52 10.75 -2.51
CA GLU A 141 -11.72 10.55 -3.34
C GLU A 141 -11.83 9.11 -3.85
N GLU A 142 -10.69 8.48 -4.14
CA GLU A 142 -10.65 7.07 -4.50
C GLU A 142 -10.93 6.16 -3.30
N LEU A 143 -10.37 6.44 -2.13
CA LEU A 143 -10.64 5.71 -0.88
C LEU A 143 -12.12 5.68 -0.54
N ASP A 144 -12.82 6.79 -0.72
CA ASP A 144 -14.26 6.92 -0.47
C ASP A 144 -15.15 6.00 -1.34
N GLN A 145 -14.59 5.43 -2.42
CA GLN A 145 -15.29 4.44 -3.24
C GLN A 145 -15.23 3.03 -2.64
N TYR A 146 -14.31 2.77 -1.70
CA TYR A 146 -14.03 1.46 -1.12
C TYR A 146 -14.22 1.40 0.40
N ALA A 147 -14.14 2.54 1.07
CA ALA A 147 -14.30 2.68 2.51
C ALA A 147 -15.56 3.49 2.84
N ASP A 148 -16.13 3.27 4.01
CA ASP A 148 -17.19 4.13 4.52
C ASP A 148 -16.62 5.45 5.05
N ALA A 149 -17.50 6.46 5.20
CA ALA A 149 -17.09 7.78 5.65
C ALA A 149 -16.44 7.76 7.05
N GLN A 150 -16.78 6.78 7.89
CA GLN A 150 -16.19 6.61 9.22
C GLN A 150 -14.74 6.12 9.14
N SER A 151 -14.43 5.24 8.20
CA SER A 151 -13.08 4.70 8.01
C SER A 151 -12.11 5.68 7.36
N THR A 152 -12.58 6.77 6.75
CA THR A 152 -11.74 7.82 6.11
C THR A 152 -11.61 9.11 6.92
N VAL A 153 -12.10 9.13 8.17
CA VAL A 153 -12.05 10.33 9.04
C VAL A 153 -10.61 10.76 9.30
N ILE A 154 -9.70 9.81 9.55
CA ILE A 154 -8.30 10.12 9.87
C ILE A 154 -7.61 10.75 8.67
N GLU A 155 -7.74 10.14 7.49
CA GLU A 155 -7.14 10.63 6.24
C GLU A 155 -7.70 12.02 5.88
N ARG A 156 -9.01 12.24 6.07
CA ARG A 156 -9.60 13.58 5.88
C ARG A 156 -8.99 14.61 6.83
N GLN A 157 -8.86 14.27 8.11
CA GLN A 157 -8.23 15.17 9.09
C GLN A 157 -6.80 15.51 8.67
N GLU A 158 -6.00 14.52 8.28
CA GLU A 158 -4.64 14.74 7.82
C GLU A 158 -4.58 15.65 6.58
N LEU A 159 -5.48 15.45 5.61
CA LEU A 159 -5.56 16.32 4.43
C LEU A 159 -5.94 17.76 4.80
N ILE A 160 -6.95 17.94 5.66
CA ILE A 160 -7.38 19.25 6.14
C ILE A 160 -6.22 19.95 6.84
N PHE A 161 -5.57 19.27 7.79
CA PHE A 161 -4.46 19.86 8.53
C PHE A 161 -3.27 20.18 7.63
N ALA A 162 -2.91 19.29 6.70
CA ALA A 162 -1.84 19.57 5.74
C ALA A 162 -2.16 20.79 4.88
N THR A 163 -3.41 20.92 4.42
CA THR A 163 -3.84 22.03 3.57
C THR A 163 -3.92 23.36 4.34
N LEU A 164 -4.40 23.36 5.59
CA LEU A 164 -4.52 24.55 6.44
C LEU A 164 -3.18 25.07 6.97
N ARG A 165 -2.06 24.35 6.78
CA ARG A 165 -0.72 24.89 7.13
C ARG A 165 -0.36 26.10 6.29
N ASP A 166 -0.91 26.23 5.09
CA ASP A 166 -0.79 27.42 4.27
C ASP A 166 -1.87 28.44 4.68
N ASN A 167 -1.46 29.51 5.36
CA ASN A 167 -2.36 30.59 5.81
C ASN A 167 -3.07 31.32 4.67
N ALA A 168 -2.63 31.16 3.42
CA ALA A 168 -3.28 31.74 2.24
C ALA A 168 -4.27 30.78 1.57
N CYS A 169 -4.53 29.61 2.17
CA CYS A 169 -5.39 28.59 1.58
C CYS A 169 -6.85 29.04 1.46
N ASP A 170 -7.46 28.76 0.29
CA ASP A 170 -8.90 28.82 0.12
C ASP A 170 -9.57 27.67 0.86
N ILE A 171 -10.47 28.01 1.80
CA ILE A 171 -11.19 27.02 2.61
C ILE A 171 -12.34 26.35 1.85
N GLU A 172 -12.79 26.92 0.74
CA GLU A 172 -14.00 26.45 0.06
C GLU A 172 -13.90 24.98 -0.37
N PRO A 173 -12.76 24.50 -0.93
CA PRO A 173 -12.57 23.09 -1.25
C PRO A 173 -12.38 22.18 -0.03
N LEU A 174 -12.26 22.74 1.19
CA LEU A 174 -12.11 21.99 2.44
C LEU A 174 -13.41 21.84 3.22
N ARG A 175 -14.42 22.69 2.98
CA ARG A 175 -15.70 22.66 3.69
C ARG A 175 -16.33 21.29 3.73
N VAL A 176 -16.49 20.66 2.57
CA VAL A 176 -17.07 19.32 2.44
C VAL A 176 -16.30 18.30 3.27
N HIS A 177 -14.97 18.37 3.29
CA HIS A 177 -14.15 17.47 4.10
C HIS A 177 -14.30 17.73 5.61
N ILE A 178 -14.40 19.01 6.02
CA ILE A 178 -14.65 19.39 7.41
C ILE A 178 -15.99 18.84 7.88
N GLU A 179 -17.07 19.07 7.11
CA GLU A 179 -18.41 18.57 7.41
C GLU A 179 -18.41 17.03 7.56
N GLN A 180 -17.77 16.32 6.63
CA GLN A 180 -17.66 14.85 6.67
C GLN A 180 -16.86 14.33 7.87
N VAL A 181 -15.81 15.04 8.30
CA VAL A 181 -15.09 14.70 9.53
C VAL A 181 -15.98 14.89 10.75
N LEU A 182 -16.72 16.01 10.81
CA LEU A 182 -17.63 16.28 11.93
C LEU A 182 -18.74 15.22 12.01
N ASP A 183 -19.38 14.89 10.88
CA ASP A 183 -20.38 13.84 10.80
C ASP A 183 -19.81 12.47 11.22
N GLY A 184 -18.59 12.15 10.76
CA GLY A 184 -17.91 10.91 11.14
C GLY A 184 -17.62 10.83 12.64
N LEU A 185 -17.09 11.90 13.23
CA LEU A 185 -16.78 11.96 14.67
C LEU A 185 -18.05 11.92 15.54
N LEU A 186 -19.13 12.59 15.11
CA LEU A 186 -20.43 12.54 15.77
C LEU A 186 -21.02 11.12 15.70
N ALA A 187 -20.93 10.46 14.55
CA ALA A 187 -21.45 9.10 14.37
C ALA A 187 -20.67 8.06 15.19
N LEU A 188 -19.39 8.31 15.48
CA LEU A 188 -18.56 7.48 16.36
C LEU A 188 -18.77 7.77 17.86
N ASP A 189 -19.51 8.81 18.22
CA ASP A 189 -19.68 9.32 19.59
C ASP A 189 -18.34 9.63 20.29
N ASP A 190 -17.32 10.01 19.53
CA ASP A 190 -15.99 10.35 20.06
C ASP A 190 -15.89 11.85 20.35
N GLN A 191 -16.43 12.24 21.50
CA GLN A 191 -16.40 13.63 21.97
C GLN A 191 -14.97 14.16 22.16
N VAL A 192 -14.00 13.28 22.48
CA VAL A 192 -12.61 13.70 22.69
C VAL A 192 -11.97 14.06 21.36
N ALA A 193 -12.10 13.19 20.36
CA ALA A 193 -11.58 13.43 19.02
C ALA A 193 -12.26 14.63 18.35
N LEU A 194 -13.57 14.82 18.55
CA LEU A 194 -14.30 16.00 18.05
C LEU A 194 -13.73 17.31 18.61
N GLN A 195 -13.55 17.39 19.94
CA GLN A 195 -12.99 18.58 20.57
C GLN A 195 -11.53 18.82 20.15
N GLN A 196 -10.74 17.76 20.01
CA GLN A 196 -9.38 17.87 19.50
C GLN A 196 -9.35 18.40 18.07
N PHE A 197 -10.20 17.88 17.19
CA PHE A 197 -10.29 18.35 15.81
C PHE A 197 -10.63 19.84 15.74
N LEU A 198 -11.67 20.28 16.45
CA LEU A 198 -12.09 21.69 16.50
C LEU A 198 -10.96 22.60 17.01
N ALA A 199 -10.31 22.22 18.10
CA ALA A 199 -9.20 23.00 18.67
C ALA A 199 -8.01 23.14 17.69
N HIS A 200 -7.70 22.09 16.92
CA HIS A 200 -6.65 22.14 15.90
C HIS A 200 -7.05 23.06 14.74
N VAL A 201 -8.28 22.95 14.23
CA VAL A 201 -8.77 23.83 13.16
C VAL A 201 -8.80 25.30 13.61
N GLU A 202 -9.23 25.57 14.84
CA GLU A 202 -9.23 26.92 15.43
C GLU A 202 -7.83 27.51 15.54
N ALA A 203 -6.84 26.72 15.95
CA ALA A 203 -5.46 27.17 16.04
C ALA A 203 -4.83 27.45 14.67
N MET A 204 -5.27 26.78 13.61
CA MET A 204 -4.67 26.89 12.27
C MET A 204 -5.35 27.94 11.40
N HIS A 205 -6.68 28.01 11.38
CA HIS A 205 -7.39 28.85 10.42
C HIS A 205 -8.77 29.34 10.94
N PRO A 206 -8.93 30.65 11.26
CA PRO A 206 -10.15 31.19 11.87
C PRO A 206 -11.42 30.95 11.05
N ALA A 207 -11.38 31.13 9.73
CA ALA A 207 -12.57 30.95 8.89
C ALA A 207 -12.98 29.47 8.75
N ALA A 208 -12.03 28.53 8.86
CA ALA A 208 -12.34 27.10 8.84
C ALA A 208 -13.01 26.69 10.16
N SER A 209 -12.54 27.26 11.28
CA SER A 209 -13.16 27.08 12.60
C SER A 209 -14.57 27.65 12.68
N GLU A 210 -14.78 28.87 12.18
CA GLU A 210 -16.11 29.46 12.10
C GLU A 210 -17.09 28.56 11.32
N HIS A 211 -16.65 28.04 10.16
CA HIS A 211 -17.47 27.12 9.38
C HIS A 211 -17.79 25.82 10.14
N ALA A 212 -16.80 25.21 10.80
CA ALA A 212 -17.00 23.98 11.57
C ALA A 212 -18.03 24.18 12.71
N HIS A 213 -17.94 25.30 13.45
CA HIS A 213 -18.88 25.62 14.53
C HIS A 213 -20.29 25.92 13.99
N LEU A 214 -20.40 26.65 12.88
CA LEU A 214 -21.68 26.91 12.23
C LEU A 214 -22.37 25.62 11.77
N TYR A 215 -21.61 24.69 11.21
CA TYR A 215 -22.15 23.39 10.79
C TYR A 215 -22.67 22.58 11.98
N LEU A 216 -21.89 22.45 13.07
CA LEU A 216 -22.34 21.75 14.28
C LEU A 216 -23.59 22.37 14.90
N ALA A 217 -23.71 23.70 14.89
CA ALA A 217 -24.89 24.39 15.40
C ALA A 217 -26.17 24.10 14.59
N GLN A 218 -26.04 23.67 13.32
CA GLN A 218 -27.18 23.28 12.47
C GLN A 218 -27.62 21.83 12.69
N GLN A 219 -26.76 21.00 13.31
CA GLN A 219 -27.01 19.58 13.60
C GLN A 219 -27.61 19.34 15.00
N ALA A 220 -27.66 20.38 15.85
CA ALA A 220 -28.20 20.35 17.22
C ALA A 220 -29.69 20.74 17.28
#